data_AF-A0A523VHZ0-F1
#
_entry.id   AF-A0A523VHZ0-F1
#
_cell.length_a   1.000
_cell.length_b   1.000
_cell.length_c   1.000
_cell.angle_alpha   90.00
_cell.angle_beta   90.00
_cell.angle_gamma   90.00
#
_symmetry.space_group_name_H-M   'P 1'
#
loop_
_entity.id
_entity.type
_entity.pdbx_description
1 polymer ?
#
loop_
_entity_poly.entity_id
_entity_poly.type
_entity_poly.pdbx_seq_one_letter_code
_entity_poly.pdbx_strand_id
1 'polypeptide(L)'
;MTKNISVKLPDNSQIEIEKNSDFFQLAENIGPRLAKDAIAARTDGKLVDLKKKVPDKSSVGIITFHNDDIGKKIYWHSTSHIMAQAVKSLFRDVKLGIGPPIEHGFYYDFEKKPPFTEEDLQKIEKKMA
;
A
#
# COMPACT_ATOMS: atom_id res chain seq x y z
N MET A 1 -8.66 -4.42 -32.41
CA MET A 1 -7.32 -3.83 -32.25
C MET A 1 -7.26 -3.18 -30.88
N THR A 2 -6.65 -3.84 -29.91
CA THR A 2 -6.26 -3.22 -28.63
C THR A 2 -5.30 -2.09 -28.96
N LYS A 3 -5.64 -0.85 -28.58
CA LYS A 3 -4.70 0.26 -28.69
C LYS A 3 -3.71 0.09 -27.53
N ASN A 4 -2.41 0.13 -27.82
CA ASN A 4 -1.40 0.25 -26.77
C ASN A 4 -1.20 1.73 -26.42
N ILE A 5 -0.69 1.99 -25.21
CA ILE A 5 -0.20 3.29 -24.76
C ILE A 5 1.28 3.15 -24.41
N SER A 6 2.06 4.20 -24.62
CA SER A 6 3.49 4.22 -24.31
C SER A 6 3.73 5.08 -23.07
N VAL A 7 4.54 4.60 -22.14
CA VAL A 7 4.88 5.31 -20.90
C VAL A 7 6.38 5.29 -20.64
N LYS A 8 6.86 6.30 -19.91
CA LYS A 8 8.27 6.48 -19.58
C LYS A 8 8.56 6.00 -18.15
N LEU A 9 9.52 5.07 -18.01
CA LEU A 9 9.97 4.55 -16.72
C LEU A 9 11.04 5.47 -16.07
N PRO A 10 11.37 5.28 -14.77
CA PRO A 10 12.33 6.13 -14.07
C PRO A 10 13.76 6.11 -14.65
N ASP A 11 14.13 5.02 -15.32
CA ASP A 11 15.41 4.87 -16.03
C ASP A 11 15.42 5.52 -17.43
N ASN A 12 14.35 6.25 -17.78
CA ASN A 12 14.07 6.83 -19.09
C ASN A 12 13.76 5.85 -20.22
N SER A 13 13.69 4.54 -19.95
CA SER A 13 13.18 3.58 -20.92
C SER A 13 11.68 3.81 -21.17
N GLN A 14 11.19 3.31 -22.30
CA GLN A 14 9.77 3.33 -22.65
C GLN A 14 9.24 1.91 -22.72
N ILE A 15 8.01 1.72 -22.24
CA ILE A 15 7.30 0.44 -22.33
C ILE A 15 5.90 0.67 -22.87
N GLU A 16 5.43 -0.29 -23.67
CA GLU A 16 4.06 -0.32 -24.16
C GLU A 16 3.19 -1.21 -23.28
N ILE A 17 2.02 -0.71 -22.92
CA ILE A 17 1.00 -1.48 -22.20
C ILE A 17 -0.35 -1.33 -22.89
N GLU A 18 -1.28 -2.23 -22.60
CA GLU A 18 -2.63 -2.14 -23.15
C GLU A 18 -3.33 -0.86 -22.67
N LYS A 19 -4.10 -0.24 -23.57
CA LYS A 19 -4.92 0.91 -23.20
C LYS A 19 -5.92 0.50 -22.12
N ASN A 20 -6.08 1.37 -21.13
CA ASN A 20 -6.88 1.16 -19.92
C ASN A 20 -6.26 0.16 -18.93
N SER A 21 -4.98 -0.21 -19.06
CA SER A 21 -4.27 -0.86 -17.97
C SER A 21 -4.19 0.03 -16.73
N ASP A 22 -4.21 -0.59 -15.55
CA ASP A 22 -3.90 0.07 -14.29
C ASP A 22 -2.41 -0.07 -13.92
N PHE A 23 -1.98 0.62 -12.86
CA PHE A 23 -0.58 0.57 -12.41
C PHE A 23 -0.16 -0.80 -11.87
N PHE A 24 -1.10 -1.62 -11.38
CA PHE A 24 -0.80 -3.00 -11.02
C PHE A 24 -0.43 -3.82 -12.27
N GLN A 25 -1.23 -3.72 -13.33
CA GLN A 25 -0.96 -4.38 -14.61
C GLN A 25 0.33 -3.88 -15.26
N LEU A 26 0.64 -2.58 -15.13
CA LEU A 26 1.95 -2.05 -15.54
C LEU A 26 3.09 -2.73 -14.75
N ALA A 27 2.94 -2.89 -13.44
CA ALA A 27 3.94 -3.58 -12.63
C ALA A 27 4.10 -5.06 -13.06
N GLU A 28 3.00 -5.75 -13.38
CA GLU A 28 3.02 -7.13 -13.90
C GLU A 28 3.75 -7.22 -15.24
N ASN A 29 3.53 -6.24 -16.12
CA ASN A 29 4.19 -6.17 -17.42
C ASN A 29 5.71 -5.92 -17.30
N ILE A 30 6.14 -5.12 -16.32
CA ILE A 30 7.56 -4.92 -16.01
C ILE A 30 8.18 -6.19 -15.41
N GLY A 31 7.48 -6.84 -14.48
CA GLY A 31 7.88 -8.15 -13.97
C GLY A 31 7.10 -8.62 -12.75
N PRO A 32 6.89 -9.94 -12.61
CA PRO A 32 6.02 -10.52 -11.57
C PRO A 32 6.50 -10.22 -10.14
N ARG A 33 7.82 -10.12 -9.93
CA ARG A 33 8.39 -9.74 -8.63
C ARG A 33 8.05 -8.30 -8.27
N LEU A 34 8.13 -7.38 -9.23
CA LEU A 34 7.78 -5.98 -8.99
C LEU A 34 6.29 -5.84 -8.67
N ALA A 35 5.42 -6.54 -9.40
CA ALA A 35 3.98 -6.55 -9.13
C ALA A 35 3.66 -7.06 -7.72
N LYS A 36 4.36 -8.11 -7.27
CA LYS A 36 4.21 -8.65 -5.92
C LYS A 36 4.61 -7.65 -4.83
N ASP A 37 5.67 -6.87 -5.07
CA ASP A 37 6.21 -5.92 -4.11
C ASP A 37 5.59 -4.50 -4.25
N ALA A 38 4.67 -4.31 -5.20
CA ALA A 38 4.05 -3.01 -5.48
C ALA A 38 3.09 -2.59 -4.36
N ILE A 39 3.26 -1.35 -3.88
CA ILE A 39 2.43 -0.74 -2.83
C ILE A 39 1.60 0.41 -3.40
N ALA A 40 2.21 1.25 -4.22
CA ALA A 40 1.58 2.41 -4.85
C ALA A 40 2.30 2.72 -6.17
N ALA A 41 1.90 3.80 -6.84
CA ALA A 41 2.61 4.29 -8.01
C ALA A 41 2.72 5.82 -8.01
N ARG A 42 3.58 6.33 -8.90
CA ARG A 42 3.70 7.74 -9.22
C ARG A 42 3.43 7.93 -10.70
N THR A 43 2.70 8.99 -11.03
CA THR A 43 2.48 9.43 -12.41
C THR A 43 2.63 10.94 -12.50
N ASP A 44 3.52 11.41 -13.36
CA ASP A 44 3.85 12.83 -13.55
C ASP A 44 4.07 13.56 -12.21
N GLY A 45 4.85 12.93 -11.32
CA GLY A 45 5.19 13.46 -10.00
C GLY A 45 4.14 13.24 -8.91
N LYS A 46 2.93 12.74 -9.23
CA LYS A 46 1.82 12.57 -8.27
C LYS A 46 1.69 11.14 -7.79
N LEU A 47 1.50 10.95 -6.48
CA LEU A 47 1.23 9.66 -5.86
C LEU A 47 -0.20 9.17 -6.22
N VAL A 48 -0.32 7.91 -6.58
CA VAL A 48 -1.59 7.28 -7.01
C VAL A 48 -1.68 5.82 -6.58
N ASP A 49 -2.91 5.33 -6.40
CA ASP A 49 -3.18 3.91 -6.15
C ASP A 49 -2.89 3.03 -7.36
N LEU A 50 -2.56 1.76 -7.09
CA LEU A 50 -2.26 0.76 -8.12
C LEU A 50 -3.43 0.48 -9.08
N LYS A 51 -4.68 0.74 -8.65
CA LYS A 51 -5.88 0.57 -9.48
C LYS A 51 -6.23 1.77 -10.34
N LYS A 52 -5.48 2.87 -10.24
CA LYS A 52 -5.64 4.01 -11.14
C LYS A 52 -5.23 3.62 -12.56
N LYS A 53 -5.97 4.10 -13.56
CA LYS A 53 -5.61 3.91 -14.97
C LYS A 53 -4.35 4.70 -15.32
N VAL A 54 -3.48 4.07 -16.10
CA VAL A 54 -2.23 4.67 -16.54
C VAL A 54 -2.52 5.66 -17.67
N PRO A 55 -2.14 6.95 -17.54
CA PRO A 55 -2.28 7.92 -18.61
C PRO A 55 -1.29 7.66 -19.74
N ASP A 56 -1.74 7.80 -20.99
CA ASP A 56 -0.87 7.69 -22.17
C ASP A 56 0.22 8.78 -22.15
N LYS A 57 1.44 8.41 -22.55
CA LYS A 57 2.63 9.28 -22.60
C LYS A 57 3.03 9.90 -21.26
N SER A 58 2.62 9.32 -20.14
CA SER A 58 3.00 9.78 -18.80
C SER A 58 4.36 9.23 -18.37
N SER A 59 4.99 9.94 -17.43
CA SER A 59 6.13 9.43 -16.67
C SER A 59 5.62 8.66 -15.46
N VAL A 60 6.04 7.42 -15.30
CA VAL A 60 5.49 6.50 -14.31
C VAL A 60 6.57 5.87 -13.44
N GLY A 61 6.20 5.44 -12.24
CA GLY A 61 7.07 4.66 -11.37
C GLY A 61 6.26 3.82 -10.38
N ILE A 62 6.68 2.58 -10.16
CA ILE A 62 6.10 1.70 -9.14
C ILE A 62 6.83 1.94 -7.82
N ILE A 63 6.05 2.14 -6.76
CA ILE A 63 6.55 2.33 -5.40
C ILE A 63 6.45 0.98 -4.68
N THR A 64 7.56 0.55 -4.11
CA THR A 64 7.67 -0.65 -3.27
C THR A 64 8.13 -0.25 -1.87
N PHE A 65 8.24 -1.22 -0.97
CA PHE A 65 8.70 -0.97 0.39
C PHE A 65 10.17 -0.48 0.45
N HIS A 66 10.98 -0.89 -0.54
CA HIS A 66 12.43 -0.73 -0.49
C HIS A 66 12.95 0.41 -1.37
N ASN A 67 12.18 0.89 -2.35
CA ASN A 67 12.67 1.86 -3.34
C ASN A 67 12.28 3.31 -3.07
N ASP A 68 11.31 3.57 -2.18
CA ASP A 68 10.86 4.91 -1.81
C ASP A 68 10.29 4.89 -0.38
N ASP A 69 10.70 5.84 0.46
CA ASP A 69 10.25 5.94 1.85
C ASP A 69 8.74 6.19 1.97
N ILE A 70 8.10 6.76 0.94
CA ILE A 70 6.64 6.86 0.92
C ILE A 70 5.97 5.48 0.90
N GLY A 71 6.62 4.48 0.29
CA GLY A 71 6.15 3.09 0.29
C GLY A 71 6.05 2.51 1.69
N LYS A 72 7.08 2.75 2.52
CA LYS A 72 7.07 2.33 3.94
C LYS A 72 5.94 3.01 4.73
N LYS A 73 5.74 4.32 4.53
CA LYS A 73 4.67 5.09 5.19
C LYS A 73 3.28 4.56 4.81
N ILE A 74 3.04 4.28 3.53
CA ILE A 74 1.76 3.72 3.06
C ILE A 74 1.54 2.31 3.62
N TYR A 75 2.59 1.47 3.60
CA TYR A 75 2.55 0.13 4.16
C TYR A 75 2.15 0.15 5.63
N TRP A 76 2.88 0.89 6.47
CA TRP A 76 2.61 0.98 7.90
C TRP A 76 1.26 1.65 8.22
N HIS A 77 0.82 2.63 7.43
CA HIS A 77 -0.52 3.20 7.58
C HIS A 77 -1.60 2.14 7.32
N SER A 78 -1.42 1.31 6.30
CA SER A 78 -2.37 0.23 6.00
C SER A 78 -2.34 -0.86 7.07
N THR A 79 -1.16 -1.19 7.61
CA THR A 79 -1.02 -2.13 8.72
C THR A 79 -1.69 -1.62 10.01
N SER A 80 -1.66 -0.31 10.27
CA SER A 80 -2.37 0.26 11.43
C SER A 80 -3.90 0.08 11.30
N HIS A 81 -4.46 0.21 10.10
CA HIS A 81 -5.87 -0.12 9.84
C HIS A 81 -6.19 -1.60 10.05
N ILE A 82 -5.30 -2.51 9.62
CA ILE A 82 -5.46 -3.95 9.86
C ILE A 82 -5.48 -4.25 11.37
N MET A 83 -4.60 -3.62 12.16
CA MET A 83 -4.60 -3.75 13.61
C MET A 83 -5.90 -3.22 14.23
N ALA A 84 -6.38 -2.04 13.81
CA ALA A 84 -7.65 -1.50 14.29
C ALA A 84 -8.83 -2.43 13.99
N GLN A 85 -8.88 -3.02 12.80
CA GLN A 85 -9.89 -4.00 12.43
C GLN A 85 -9.80 -5.28 13.28
N ALA A 86 -8.59 -5.81 13.48
CA ALA A 86 -8.36 -6.98 14.33
C ALA A 86 -8.82 -6.74 15.77
N VAL A 87 -8.44 -5.59 16.35
CA VAL A 87 -8.87 -5.20 17.70
C VAL A 87 -10.38 -5.06 17.78
N LYS A 88 -11.05 -4.38 16.82
CA LYS A 88 -12.52 -4.27 16.82
C LYS A 88 -13.22 -5.62 16.69
N SER A 89 -12.62 -6.57 15.99
CA SER A 89 -13.17 -7.93 15.87
C SER A 89 -13.06 -8.72 17.17
N LEU A 90 -12.00 -8.54 17.95
CA LEU A 90 -11.75 -9.26 19.20
C LEU A 90 -12.40 -8.58 20.41
N PHE A 91 -12.42 -7.25 20.43
CA PHE A 91 -12.88 -6.41 21.53
C PHE A 91 -13.91 -5.41 21.01
N ARG A 92 -15.17 -5.82 20.94
CA ARG A 92 -16.24 -5.06 20.25
C ARG A 92 -16.44 -3.66 20.81
N ASP A 93 -16.31 -3.49 22.12
CA ASP A 93 -16.56 -2.23 22.81
C ASP A 93 -15.36 -1.26 22.83
N VAL A 94 -14.23 -1.63 22.22
CA VAL A 94 -13.09 -0.71 22.08
C VAL A 94 -13.47 0.49 21.22
N LYS A 95 -13.02 1.68 21.63
CA LYS A 95 -13.03 2.88 20.79
C LYS A 95 -11.67 3.11 20.15
N LEU A 96 -11.69 3.52 18.88
CA LEU A 96 -10.51 3.83 18.08
C LEU A 96 -10.09 5.29 18.30
N GLY A 97 -8.80 5.51 18.55
CA GLY A 97 -8.15 6.81 18.52
C GLY A 97 -7.46 7.07 17.18
N ILE A 98 -6.16 7.37 17.22
CA ILE A 98 -5.33 7.64 16.04
C ILE A 98 -4.35 6.49 15.79
N GLY A 99 -3.99 6.26 14.53
CA GLY A 99 -3.01 5.24 14.14
C GLY A 99 -2.09 5.67 13.00
N PRO A 100 -1.14 6.59 13.25
CA PRO A 100 -0.25 7.08 12.21
C PRO A 100 0.90 6.08 11.93
N PRO A 101 1.44 6.07 10.70
CA PRO A 101 2.77 5.51 10.46
C PRO A 101 3.83 6.39 11.14
N ILE A 102 4.92 5.77 11.59
CA ILE A 102 6.09 6.42 12.19
C ILE A 102 7.37 5.98 11.45
N GLU A 103 8.54 6.47 11.84
CA GLU A 103 9.81 6.22 11.12
C GLU A 103 10.16 4.74 10.95
N HIS A 104 9.80 3.91 11.94
CA HIS A 104 10.15 2.48 11.97
C HIS A 104 8.94 1.58 12.26
N GLY A 105 7.72 1.99 11.85
CA GLY A 105 6.52 1.20 12.08
C GLY A 105 5.24 2.01 12.12
N PHE A 106 4.33 1.62 13.00
CA PHE A 106 3.08 2.30 13.30
C PHE A 106 2.70 2.04 14.76
N TYR A 107 1.80 2.85 15.29
CA TYR A 107 1.05 2.54 16.50
C TYR A 107 -0.44 2.79 16.26
N TYR A 108 -1.28 2.44 17.24
CA TYR A 108 -2.68 2.86 17.26
C TYR A 108 -3.15 3.01 18.71
N ASP A 109 -3.81 4.12 19.01
CA ASP A 109 -4.40 4.41 20.31
C ASP A 109 -5.79 3.79 20.45
N PHE A 110 -6.06 3.12 21.58
CA PHE A 110 -7.35 2.52 21.87
C PHE A 110 -7.86 2.89 23.26
N GLU A 111 -9.14 3.23 23.36
CA GLU A 111 -9.83 3.31 24.66
C GLU A 111 -10.44 1.93 24.96
N LYS A 112 -9.82 1.18 25.87
CA LYS A 112 -10.26 -0.14 26.32
C LYS A 112 -10.25 -0.24 27.84
N LYS A 113 -11.28 -0.87 28.42
CA LYS A 113 -11.30 -1.30 29.83
C LYS A 113 -11.71 -2.77 29.91
N PRO A 114 -10.92 -3.64 30.57
CA PRO A 114 -9.59 -3.40 31.14
C PRO A 114 -8.51 -3.17 30.05
N PRO A 115 -7.34 -2.58 30.39
CA PRO A 115 -6.22 -2.43 29.45
C PRO A 115 -5.84 -3.74 28.75
N PHE A 116 -5.11 -3.65 27.63
CA PHE A 116 -4.56 -4.84 26.99
C PHE A 116 -3.53 -5.53 27.87
N THR A 117 -3.50 -6.85 27.79
CA THR A 117 -2.45 -7.70 28.37
C THR A 117 -1.53 -8.25 27.28
N GLU A 118 -0.45 -8.90 27.67
CA GLU A 118 0.47 -9.56 26.72
C GLU A 118 -0.23 -10.65 25.90
N GLU A 119 -1.16 -11.39 26.53
CA GLU A 119 -1.97 -12.41 25.84
C GLU A 119 -2.95 -11.79 24.84
N ASP A 120 -3.45 -10.58 25.11
CA ASP A 120 -4.28 -9.85 24.15
C ASP A 120 -3.44 -9.44 22.93
N LEU A 121 -2.20 -9.03 23.11
CA LEU A 121 -1.29 -8.68 22.01
C LEU A 121 -1.08 -9.89 21.08
N GLN A 122 -0.80 -11.08 21.63
CA GLN A 122 -0.65 -12.31 20.85
C GLN A 122 -1.92 -12.67 20.05
N LYS A 123 -3.11 -12.44 20.63
CA LYS A 123 -4.39 -12.65 19.92
C LYS A 123 -4.57 -11.65 18.79
N ILE A 124 -4.19 -10.39 19.01
CA ILE A 124 -4.29 -9.33 18.01
C ILE A 124 -3.37 -9.64 16.84
N GLU A 125 -2.09 -9.95 17.08
CA GLU A 125 -1.12 -10.32 16.04
C GLU A 125 -1.60 -11.53 15.23
N LYS A 126 -2.09 -12.58 15.91
CA LYS A 126 -2.66 -13.76 15.24
C LYS A 126 -3.89 -13.44 14.41
N LYS A 127 -4.68 -12.42 14.79
CA LYS A 127 -5.87 -11.99 14.04
C LYS A 127 -5.52 -11.10 12.85
N MET A 128 -4.36 -10.44 12.88
CA MET A 128 -3.85 -9.60 11.79
C MET A 128 -3.23 -10.41 10.64
N ALA A 129 -2.59 -11.54 10.95
CA ALA A 129 -1.95 -12.45 10.00
C ALA A 129 -2.96 -13.25 9.15
#